data_AF-A0A6N2UWU6-F1
#
_entry.id   AF-A0A6N2UWU6-F1
#
_cell.length_a   1.000
_cell.length_b   1.000
_cell.length_c   1.000
_cell.angle_alpha   90.00
_cell.angle_beta   90.00
_cell.angle_gamma   90.00
#
_symmetry.space_group_name_H-M   'P 1'
#
loop_
_entity.id
_entity.type
_entity.pdbx_description
1 polymer ?
#
loop_
_entity_poly.entity_id
_entity_poly.type
_entity_poly.pdbx_seq_one_letter_code
_entity_poly.pdbx_strand_id
1 'polypeptide(L)'
;MKTRGERLPSIRRTLTIFAMPVSPARILEDLSPFYRQEEFPVLLHQCETWAESRPLEGCRVIDASPVFRNTCAKYAALLAAGAELTAAVSPVMPHDPETVALLGRYGIPVVEAERADGPYDVVMDCAGALSHVPSRCGYVELTRSGAQHYTRCTQPVWMVDAGKIKQIETCLGTGESFFRALEALGIESGPGRTLVVIGYGKVGRGIVLHALRRGLNVIVADVEEKPLPLSSASFVRATDGEALTNAVRHAFCAVTATGRRHALSGVIDPAVTRSSGVLLANMGVEDEWGPEIPKNRLLNGGRPLNFILPDPTQMCYIDPPLALHNLGSVELAAGRAMPGIFPPPPEMEEAFLSLIRSRGSLPPDMLDWIS
;
A
#
# COMPACT_ATOMS: atom_id res chain seq x y z
N MET A 1 53.01 -39.42 -21.56
CA MET A 1 51.55 -39.15 -21.63
C MET A 1 51.13 -38.44 -20.34
N LYS A 2 50.56 -37.24 -20.47
CA LYS A 2 49.85 -36.42 -19.44
C LYS A 2 50.67 -35.80 -18.29
N THR A 3 51.07 -34.55 -18.51
CA THR A 3 51.26 -33.51 -17.48
C THR A 3 49.90 -33.12 -16.89
N ARG A 4 49.76 -33.12 -15.56
CA ARG A 4 48.59 -32.56 -14.85
C ARG A 4 48.91 -31.12 -14.46
N GLY A 5 48.24 -30.15 -15.09
CA GLY A 5 48.22 -28.77 -14.65
C GLY A 5 47.19 -28.59 -13.54
N GLU A 6 47.64 -28.08 -12.39
CA GLU A 6 46.78 -27.57 -11.33
C GLU A 6 46.14 -26.26 -11.80
N ARG A 7 44.81 -26.20 -11.80
CA ARG A 7 44.04 -24.97 -12.00
C ARG A 7 43.66 -24.41 -10.63
N LEU A 8 44.27 -23.29 -10.26
CA LEU A 8 43.80 -22.44 -9.17
C LEU A 8 42.41 -21.87 -9.50
N PRO A 9 41.46 -21.85 -8.56
CA PRO A 9 40.15 -21.25 -8.79
C PRO A 9 40.27 -19.72 -8.87
N SER A 10 39.85 -19.16 -9.99
CA SER A 10 39.78 -17.71 -10.20
C SER A 10 38.66 -17.13 -9.33
N ILE A 11 39.01 -16.42 -8.26
CA ILE A 11 38.07 -15.62 -7.48
C ILE A 11 37.78 -14.36 -8.31
N ARG A 12 36.69 -14.35 -9.07
CA ARG A 12 36.11 -13.10 -9.58
C ARG A 12 35.46 -12.39 -8.39
N ARG A 13 36.20 -11.46 -7.76
CA ARG A 13 35.59 -10.44 -6.92
C ARG A 13 34.79 -9.51 -7.82
N THR A 14 33.48 -9.67 -7.83
CA THR A 14 32.57 -8.63 -8.35
C THR A 14 32.74 -7.42 -7.45
N LEU A 15 33.48 -6.41 -7.91
CA LEU A 15 33.51 -5.09 -7.31
C LEU A 15 32.11 -4.47 -7.50
N THR A 16 31.25 -4.62 -6.50
CA THR A 16 30.03 -3.81 -6.40
C THR A 16 30.49 -2.38 -6.16
N ILE A 17 30.45 -1.54 -7.19
CA ILE A 17 30.66 -0.10 -7.06
C ILE A 17 29.47 0.40 -6.22
N PHE A 18 29.68 0.64 -4.93
CA PHE A 18 28.72 1.39 -4.12
C PHE A 18 28.74 2.83 -4.65
N ALA A 19 27.68 3.21 -5.37
CA ALA A 19 27.46 4.61 -5.72
C ALA A 19 27.36 5.42 -4.42
N MET A 20 28.02 6.58 -4.37
CA MET A 20 27.84 7.53 -3.27
C MET A 20 26.34 7.90 -3.18
N PRO A 21 25.75 7.98 -1.97
CA PRO A 21 24.35 8.38 -1.83
C PRO A 21 24.09 9.72 -2.50
N VAL A 22 23.05 9.79 -3.33
CA VAL A 22 22.63 11.07 -3.91
C VAL A 22 21.92 11.92 -2.84
N SER A 23 21.89 13.23 -3.03
CA SER A 23 21.17 14.10 -2.10
C SER A 23 19.64 13.88 -2.18
N PRO A 24 18.89 14.10 -1.09
CA PRO A 24 17.42 14.11 -1.13
C PRO A 24 16.86 15.02 -2.23
N ALA A 25 17.46 16.20 -2.41
CA ALA A 25 17.08 17.16 -3.45
C ALA A 25 17.19 16.58 -4.86
N ARG A 26 18.18 15.71 -5.12
CA ARG A 26 18.33 15.05 -6.42
C ARG A 26 17.21 14.04 -6.68
N ILE A 27 16.81 13.28 -5.66
CA ILE A 27 15.68 12.35 -5.77
C ILE A 27 14.39 13.13 -6.08
N LEU A 28 14.16 14.25 -5.39
CA LEU A 28 12.99 15.11 -5.64
C LEU A 28 13.01 15.73 -7.05
N GLU A 29 14.19 16.15 -7.54
CA GLU A 29 14.36 16.64 -8.92
C GLU A 29 13.96 15.55 -9.93
N ASP A 30 14.43 14.32 -9.75
CA ASP A 30 14.12 13.18 -10.63
C ASP A 30 12.62 12.78 -10.58
N LEU A 31 11.89 13.15 -9.51
CA LEU A 31 10.44 12.94 -9.36
C LEU A 31 9.59 14.06 -9.96
N SER A 32 10.12 15.27 -10.08
CA SER A 32 9.38 16.46 -10.55
C SER A 32 8.71 16.33 -11.94
N PRO A 33 9.21 15.52 -12.90
CA PRO A 33 8.50 15.31 -14.17
C PRO A 33 7.23 14.48 -14.03
N PHE A 34 7.04 13.76 -12.91
CA PHE A 34 5.96 12.80 -12.71
C PHE A 34 4.91 13.29 -11.71
N TYR A 35 5.32 14.07 -10.71
CA TYR A 35 4.45 14.49 -9.61
C TYR A 35 4.56 15.99 -9.37
N ARG A 36 3.42 16.66 -9.24
CA ARG A 36 3.38 18.06 -8.80
C ARG A 36 3.53 18.12 -7.28
N GLN A 37 4.08 19.21 -6.77
CA GLN A 37 4.35 19.36 -5.34
C GLN A 37 3.08 19.24 -4.48
N GLU A 38 1.95 19.70 -5.00
CA GLU A 38 0.65 19.62 -4.33
C GLU A 38 0.15 18.17 -4.17
N GLU A 39 0.74 17.21 -4.89
CA GLU A 39 0.41 15.79 -4.74
C GLU A 39 1.15 15.15 -3.56
N PHE A 40 2.19 15.75 -2.99
CA PHE A 40 2.92 15.18 -1.86
C PHE A 40 3.42 16.22 -0.85
N PRO A 41 2.52 17.09 -0.37
CA PRO A 41 2.89 18.21 0.49
C PRO A 41 3.49 17.77 1.83
N VAL A 42 3.13 16.58 2.33
CA VAL A 42 3.57 16.13 3.66
C VAL A 42 5.00 15.61 3.61
N LEU A 43 5.34 14.78 2.63
CA LEU A 43 6.71 14.31 2.41
C LEU A 43 7.67 15.45 2.03
N LEU A 44 7.20 16.44 1.26
CA LEU A 44 7.99 17.65 0.98
C LEU A 44 8.26 18.43 2.27
N HIS A 45 7.26 18.63 3.11
CA HIS A 45 7.43 19.29 4.39
C HIS A 45 8.40 18.53 5.32
N GLN A 46 8.37 17.20 5.32
CA GLN A 46 9.36 16.37 6.02
C GLN A 46 10.77 16.59 5.45
N CYS A 47 10.95 16.57 4.13
CA CYS A 47 12.25 16.82 3.51
C CYS A 47 12.82 18.20 3.94
N GLU A 48 12.00 19.26 3.88
CA GLU A 48 12.39 20.62 4.25
C GLU A 48 12.81 20.72 5.72
N THR A 49 11.93 20.27 6.63
CA THR A 49 12.16 20.42 8.09
C THR A 49 13.23 19.49 8.62
N TRP A 50 13.38 18.30 8.04
CA TRP A 50 14.35 17.31 8.49
C TRP A 50 15.73 17.52 7.90
N ALA A 51 15.87 18.21 6.76
CA ALA A 51 17.18 18.62 6.25
C ALA A 51 17.96 19.47 7.27
N GLU A 52 17.26 20.29 8.05
CA GLU A 52 17.85 21.12 9.12
C GLU A 52 18.00 20.35 10.44
N SER A 53 16.94 19.67 10.88
CA SER A 53 16.89 19.05 12.22
C SER A 53 17.56 17.68 12.31
N ARG A 54 17.73 16.97 11.19
CA ARG A 54 18.38 15.65 11.05
C ARG A 54 18.05 14.67 12.19
N PRO A 55 16.76 14.38 12.46
CA PRO A 55 16.34 13.63 13.65
C PRO A 55 16.74 12.15 13.66
N LEU A 56 17.20 11.60 12.54
CA LEU A 56 17.65 10.21 12.40
C LEU A 56 19.17 10.12 12.17
N GLU A 57 19.93 11.18 12.43
CA GLU A 57 21.39 11.17 12.33
C GLU A 57 21.99 9.99 13.12
N GLY A 58 22.79 9.15 12.43
CA GLY A 58 23.42 7.98 13.02
C GLY A 58 22.50 6.79 13.29
N CYS A 59 21.22 6.86 12.88
CA CYS A 59 20.28 5.75 12.98
C CYS A 59 20.28 4.91 11.71
N ARG A 60 20.45 3.59 11.85
CA ARG A 60 20.22 2.62 10.79
C ARG A 60 18.74 2.29 10.68
N VAL A 61 18.17 2.53 9.51
CA VAL A 61 16.75 2.31 9.24
C VAL A 61 16.59 1.35 8.07
N ILE A 62 15.75 0.33 8.24
CA ILE A 62 15.34 -0.56 7.14
C ILE A 62 13.86 -0.34 6.84
N ASP A 63 13.49 -0.26 5.56
CA ASP A 63 12.10 -0.10 5.11
C ASP A 63 11.69 -1.18 4.10
N ALA A 64 10.58 -1.86 4.35
CA ALA A 64 9.97 -2.82 3.43
C ALA A 64 8.60 -2.34 2.90
N SER A 65 8.42 -1.04 2.65
CA SER A 65 7.21 -0.52 1.97
C SER A 65 7.17 -0.99 0.50
N PRO A 66 6.01 -0.97 -0.20
CA PRO A 66 5.98 -1.30 -1.63
C PRO A 66 6.87 -0.32 -2.39
N VAL A 67 7.70 -0.82 -3.31
CA VAL A 67 8.69 0.02 -4.01
C VAL A 67 8.16 0.40 -5.39
N PHE A 68 7.60 1.61 -5.48
CA PHE A 68 7.17 2.25 -6.72
C PHE A 68 7.80 3.65 -6.80
N ARG A 69 7.68 4.32 -7.96
CA ARG A 69 8.31 5.63 -8.17
C ARG A 69 7.91 6.64 -7.09
N ASN A 70 6.65 6.65 -6.67
CA ASN A 70 6.16 7.51 -5.59
C ASN A 70 6.81 7.22 -4.22
N THR A 71 7.24 5.99 -3.94
CA THR A 71 7.97 5.61 -2.72
C THR A 71 9.32 6.31 -2.62
N CYS A 72 9.93 6.74 -3.73
CA CYS A 72 11.19 7.48 -3.69
C CYS A 72 11.09 8.81 -2.90
N ALA A 73 9.92 9.45 -2.86
CA ALA A 73 9.71 10.66 -2.04
C ALA A 73 9.82 10.36 -0.54
N LYS A 74 9.37 9.19 -0.10
CA LYS A 74 9.57 8.68 1.27
C LYS A 74 11.06 8.55 1.59
N TYR A 75 11.83 7.96 0.68
CA TYR A 75 13.26 7.76 0.88
C TYR A 75 14.03 9.07 0.87
N ALA A 76 13.65 10.05 0.04
CA ALA A 76 14.21 11.39 0.11
C ALA A 76 14.03 12.01 1.51
N ALA A 77 12.83 11.90 2.10
CA ALA A 77 12.58 12.42 3.45
C ALA A 77 13.40 11.70 4.53
N LEU A 78 13.53 10.37 4.48
CA LEU A 78 14.35 9.61 5.42
C LEU A 78 15.85 9.97 5.31
N LEU A 79 16.36 10.13 4.08
CA LEU A 79 17.74 10.59 3.86
C LEU A 79 17.94 12.04 4.33
N ALA A 80 16.95 12.93 4.13
CA ALA A 80 16.99 14.29 4.64
C ALA A 80 17.06 14.30 6.18
N ALA A 81 16.35 13.37 6.83
CA ALA A 81 16.43 13.17 8.28
C ALA A 81 17.77 12.61 8.79
N GLY A 82 18.69 12.23 7.91
CA GLY A 82 20.02 11.73 8.28
C GLY A 82 20.11 10.22 8.52
N ALA A 83 19.08 9.45 8.16
CA ALA A 83 19.08 8.00 8.35
C ALA A 83 20.07 7.27 7.43
N GLU A 84 20.76 6.27 7.98
CA GLU A 84 21.46 5.23 7.21
C GLU A 84 20.43 4.21 6.70
N LEU A 85 19.86 4.51 5.52
CA LEU A 85 18.71 3.81 4.96
C LEU A 85 19.09 2.55 4.18
N THR A 86 18.37 1.45 4.42
CA THR A 86 18.32 0.26 3.57
C THR A 86 16.86 0.00 3.15
N ALA A 87 16.62 -0.26 1.87
CA ALA A 87 15.32 -0.72 1.40
C ALA A 87 15.30 -2.26 1.35
N ALA A 88 14.14 -2.85 1.61
CA ALA A 88 13.92 -4.28 1.50
C ALA A 88 12.74 -4.56 0.56
N VAL A 89 12.90 -5.57 -0.29
CA VAL A 89 11.83 -6.09 -1.14
C VAL A 89 11.42 -7.48 -0.66
N SER A 90 10.16 -7.84 -0.89
CA SER A 90 9.61 -9.13 -0.45
C SER A 90 8.58 -9.63 -1.44
N PRO A 91 8.44 -10.95 -1.68
CA PRO A 91 7.37 -11.50 -2.51
C PRO A 91 5.95 -11.16 -2.03
N VAL A 92 5.77 -10.86 -0.74
CA VAL A 92 4.47 -10.44 -0.19
C VAL A 92 4.10 -9.00 -0.54
N MET A 93 5.06 -8.23 -1.05
CA MET A 93 4.97 -6.79 -1.28
C MET A 93 5.26 -6.48 -2.75
N PRO A 94 4.32 -5.86 -3.48
CA PRO A 94 4.54 -5.54 -4.88
C PRO A 94 5.60 -4.45 -5.00
N HIS A 95 6.40 -4.55 -6.06
CA HIS A 95 7.43 -3.58 -6.39
C HIS A 95 7.59 -3.48 -7.91
N ASP A 96 8.01 -2.31 -8.36
CA ASP A 96 8.46 -2.06 -9.72
C ASP A 96 9.98 -2.32 -9.83
N PRO A 97 10.42 -3.30 -10.65
CA PRO A 97 11.83 -3.61 -10.83
C PRO A 97 12.68 -2.44 -11.32
N GLU A 98 12.11 -1.53 -12.12
CA GLU A 98 12.84 -0.34 -12.59
C GLU A 98 13.11 0.64 -11.44
N THR A 99 12.12 0.85 -10.57
CA THR A 99 12.29 1.63 -9.35
C THR A 99 13.30 0.98 -8.39
N VAL A 100 13.26 -0.35 -8.21
CA VAL A 100 14.26 -1.06 -7.38
C VAL A 100 15.68 -0.83 -7.91
N ALA A 101 15.89 -0.89 -9.22
CA ALA A 101 17.18 -0.59 -9.83
C ALA A 101 17.58 0.89 -9.65
N LEU A 102 16.61 1.81 -9.68
CA LEU A 102 16.83 3.23 -9.43
C LEU A 102 17.33 3.52 -8.01
N LEU A 103 16.84 2.79 -6.99
CA LEU A 103 17.33 2.94 -5.60
C LEU A 103 18.85 2.71 -5.49
N GLY A 104 19.38 1.71 -6.20
CA GLY A 104 20.83 1.47 -6.26
C GLY A 104 21.61 2.64 -6.87
N ARG A 105 21.03 3.35 -7.85
CA ARG A 105 21.61 4.57 -8.44
C ARG A 105 21.57 5.76 -7.49
N TYR A 106 20.62 5.78 -6.57
CA TYR A 106 20.56 6.74 -5.47
C TYR A 106 21.51 6.40 -4.32
N GLY A 107 22.20 5.26 -4.38
CA GLY A 107 23.08 4.78 -3.32
C GLY A 107 22.31 4.21 -2.11
N ILE A 108 21.03 3.87 -2.28
CA ILE A 108 20.22 3.18 -1.26
C ILE A 108 20.38 1.67 -1.48
N PRO A 109 21.00 0.92 -0.53
CA PRO A 109 21.09 -0.52 -0.63
C PRO A 109 19.70 -1.16 -0.64
N VAL A 110 19.51 -2.17 -1.51
CA VAL A 110 18.29 -2.99 -1.54
C VAL A 110 18.64 -4.42 -1.17
N VAL A 111 17.88 -5.01 -0.26
CA VAL A 111 18.02 -6.42 0.16
C VAL A 111 16.70 -7.17 -0.01
N GLU A 112 16.78 -8.50 -0.09
CA GLU A 112 15.60 -9.34 0.10
C GLU A 112 15.24 -9.36 1.58
N ALA A 113 13.98 -9.12 1.93
CA ALA A 113 13.51 -9.05 3.32
C ALA A 113 13.87 -10.31 4.11
N GLU A 114 13.74 -11.50 3.51
CA GLU A 114 14.09 -12.80 4.12
C GLU A 114 15.58 -12.96 4.47
N ARG A 115 16.44 -12.08 3.96
CA ARG A 115 17.89 -12.10 4.18
C ARG A 115 18.36 -10.95 5.07
N ALA A 116 17.45 -10.17 5.65
CA ALA A 116 17.79 -9.05 6.51
C ALA A 116 18.10 -9.54 7.94
N ASP A 117 19.36 -9.48 8.35
CA ASP A 117 19.79 -10.01 9.66
C ASP A 117 19.75 -8.97 10.80
N GLY A 118 19.77 -7.66 10.47
CA GLY A 118 19.82 -6.58 11.47
C GLY A 118 21.12 -6.54 12.30
N PRO A 119 21.11 -5.96 13.52
CA PRO A 119 20.04 -5.13 14.03
C PRO A 119 19.99 -3.79 13.29
N TYR A 120 18.79 -3.25 13.14
CA TYR A 120 18.56 -1.85 12.77
C TYR A 120 18.11 -1.06 14.00
N ASP A 121 18.27 0.25 14.00
CA ASP A 121 17.74 1.09 15.07
C ASP A 121 16.21 1.13 14.99
N VAL A 122 15.67 1.33 13.79
CA VAL A 122 14.23 1.21 13.51
C VAL A 122 13.98 0.28 12.33
N VAL A 123 12.98 -0.58 12.48
CA VAL A 123 12.47 -1.44 11.40
C VAL A 123 11.12 -0.89 10.94
N MET A 124 11.04 -0.48 9.68
CA MET A 124 9.84 0.03 9.03
C MET A 124 9.29 -1.08 8.13
N ASP A 125 8.13 -1.60 8.48
CA ASP A 125 7.59 -2.83 7.96
C ASP A 125 6.25 -2.62 7.27
N CYS A 126 5.94 -3.55 6.38
CA CYS A 126 4.65 -3.64 5.75
C CYS A 126 4.28 -5.11 5.57
N ALA A 127 3.09 -5.45 6.05
CA ALA A 127 2.56 -6.81 6.07
C ALA A 127 3.41 -7.80 6.87
N GLY A 128 4.21 -7.33 7.84
CA GLY A 128 5.05 -8.19 8.66
C GLY A 128 6.27 -8.77 7.93
N ALA A 129 6.66 -8.22 6.77
CA ALA A 129 7.76 -8.74 5.95
C ALA A 129 9.11 -8.73 6.69
N LEU A 130 9.31 -7.77 7.59
CA LEU A 130 10.51 -7.61 8.41
C LEU A 130 10.26 -7.96 9.89
N SER A 131 9.16 -8.61 10.24
CA SER A 131 8.82 -8.92 11.64
C SER A 131 9.83 -9.82 12.35
N HIS A 132 10.73 -10.45 11.60
CA HIS A 132 11.82 -11.29 12.10
C HIS A 132 13.13 -10.52 12.32
N VAL A 133 13.25 -9.31 11.77
CA VAL A 133 14.46 -8.50 11.82
C VAL A 133 14.57 -7.80 13.18
N PRO A 134 15.68 -7.97 13.92
CA PRO A 134 15.84 -7.31 15.21
C PRO A 134 15.89 -5.78 15.09
N SER A 135 15.05 -5.10 15.88
CA SER A 135 15.08 -3.64 16.04
C SER A 135 15.61 -3.24 17.41
N ARG A 136 16.30 -2.10 17.54
CA ARG A 136 16.72 -1.53 18.85
C ARG A 136 15.65 -0.65 19.46
N CYS A 137 14.95 0.16 18.66
CA CYS A 137 13.99 1.15 19.13
C CYS A 137 12.52 0.69 18.96
N GLY A 138 12.25 -0.24 18.02
CA GLY A 138 10.91 -0.75 17.75
C GLY A 138 10.57 -0.82 16.27
N TYR A 139 9.29 -1.02 15.98
CA TYR A 139 8.80 -1.29 14.62
C TYR A 139 7.75 -0.25 14.22
N VAL A 140 7.76 0.15 12.96
CA VAL A 140 6.66 0.91 12.37
C VAL A 140 5.98 -0.02 11.39
N GLU A 141 4.72 -0.41 11.60
CA GLU A 141 3.99 -1.31 10.70
C GLU A 141 2.95 -0.52 9.90
N LEU A 142 3.04 -0.62 8.57
CA LEU A 142 2.22 0.15 7.64
C LEU A 142 0.77 -0.37 7.50
N THR A 143 0.55 -1.68 7.70
CA THR A 143 -0.71 -2.34 7.33
C THR A 143 -1.36 -3.13 8.45
N ARG A 144 -2.69 -3.26 8.37
CA ARG A 144 -3.45 -4.12 9.29
C ARG A 144 -3.01 -5.58 9.23
N SER A 145 -2.74 -6.09 8.03
CA SER A 145 -2.34 -7.48 7.81
C SER A 145 -1.04 -7.83 8.54
N GLY A 146 -0.13 -6.89 8.72
CA GLY A 146 1.11 -7.09 9.48
C GLY A 146 0.90 -7.15 10.99
N ALA A 147 -0.17 -6.56 11.53
CA ALA A 147 -0.38 -6.44 12.98
C ALA A 147 -0.32 -7.78 13.75
N GLN A 148 -0.77 -8.87 13.13
CA GLN A 148 -0.74 -10.20 13.73
C GLN A 148 0.68 -10.68 14.07
N HIS A 149 1.68 -10.27 13.27
CA HIS A 149 3.09 -10.62 13.46
C HIS A 149 3.68 -9.97 14.71
N TYR A 150 3.07 -8.90 15.19
CA TYR A 150 3.53 -8.09 16.32
C TYR A 150 2.77 -8.35 17.62
N THR A 151 1.79 -9.26 17.63
CA THR A 151 0.94 -9.54 18.81
C THR A 151 1.70 -10.01 20.05
N ARG A 152 2.88 -10.62 19.86
CA ARG A 152 3.78 -11.06 20.93
C ARG A 152 5.04 -10.20 21.07
N CYS A 153 5.11 -9.10 20.32
CA CYS A 153 6.26 -8.19 20.36
C CYS A 153 6.27 -7.44 21.69
N THR A 154 7.43 -7.43 22.36
CA THR A 154 7.63 -6.71 23.63
C THR A 154 8.26 -5.33 23.44
N GLN A 155 8.46 -4.90 22.20
CA GLN A 155 8.97 -3.58 21.84
C GLN A 155 7.81 -2.67 21.41
N PRO A 156 8.04 -1.35 21.32
CA PRO A 156 7.07 -0.44 20.74
C PRO A 156 6.80 -0.77 19.27
N VAL A 157 5.53 -0.75 18.87
CA VAL A 157 5.08 -0.95 17.48
C VAL A 157 4.11 0.16 17.09
N TRP A 158 4.57 1.09 16.26
CA TRP A 158 3.76 2.17 15.71
C TRP A 158 2.91 1.64 14.54
N MET A 159 1.59 1.59 14.73
CA MET A 159 0.66 0.99 13.77
C MET A 159 0.00 2.04 12.87
N VAL A 160 0.57 2.29 11.69
CA VAL A 160 0.08 3.32 10.76
C VAL A 160 -1.37 3.07 10.34
N ASP A 161 -1.78 1.80 10.16
CA ASP A 161 -3.16 1.47 9.77
C ASP A 161 -4.23 1.82 10.81
N ALA A 162 -3.83 1.98 12.07
CA ALA A 162 -4.73 2.39 13.13
C ALA A 162 -5.05 3.90 13.09
N GLY A 163 -4.28 4.69 12.32
CA GLY A 163 -4.51 6.13 12.14
C GLY A 163 -5.58 6.47 11.11
N LYS A 164 -6.23 7.64 11.28
CA LYS A 164 -7.21 8.17 10.31
C LYS A 164 -6.56 8.50 8.97
N ILE A 165 -5.29 8.91 8.96
CA ILE A 165 -4.54 9.27 7.76
C ILE A 165 -4.47 8.10 6.76
N LYS A 166 -4.35 6.86 7.27
CA LYS A 166 -4.29 5.68 6.39
C LYS A 166 -5.57 5.50 5.56
N GLN A 167 -6.71 6.05 6.00
CA GLN A 167 -7.93 6.03 5.20
C GLN A 167 -7.83 6.83 3.90
N ILE A 168 -6.94 7.82 3.80
CA ILE A 168 -6.71 8.55 2.54
C ILE A 168 -6.29 7.57 1.44
N GLU A 169 -5.33 6.68 1.72
CA GLU A 169 -4.90 5.66 0.75
C GLU A 169 -5.88 4.48 0.70
N THR A 170 -6.17 3.85 1.84
CA THR A 170 -6.91 2.58 1.86
C THR A 170 -8.38 2.75 1.47
N CYS A 171 -8.99 3.93 1.69
CA CYS A 171 -10.34 4.23 1.25
C CYS A 171 -10.31 5.00 -0.08
N LEU A 172 -9.87 6.25 -0.08
CA LEU A 172 -10.02 7.14 -1.22
C LEU A 172 -9.15 6.72 -2.41
N GLY A 173 -7.86 6.46 -2.17
CA GLY A 173 -6.91 6.07 -3.21
C GLY A 173 -7.16 4.67 -3.77
N THR A 174 -7.57 3.72 -2.93
CA THR A 174 -7.89 2.36 -3.38
C THR A 174 -9.17 2.35 -4.22
N GLY A 175 -10.18 3.13 -3.83
CA GLY A 175 -11.39 3.31 -4.64
C GLY A 175 -11.11 3.99 -5.99
N GLU A 176 -10.27 5.04 -6.01
CA GLU A 176 -9.85 5.73 -7.24
C GLU A 176 -9.13 4.75 -8.18
N SER A 177 -8.14 4.05 -7.64
CA SER A 177 -7.26 3.19 -8.43
C SER A 177 -7.97 1.96 -8.98
N PHE A 178 -9.02 1.46 -8.33
CA PHE A 178 -9.89 0.44 -8.90
C PHE A 178 -10.47 0.90 -10.25
N PHE A 179 -11.04 2.10 -10.32
CA PHE A 179 -11.61 2.63 -11.56
C PHE A 179 -10.54 2.97 -12.59
N ARG A 180 -9.41 3.55 -12.17
CA ARG A 180 -8.28 3.81 -13.07
C ARG A 180 -7.71 2.52 -13.67
N ALA A 181 -7.70 1.42 -12.91
CA ALA A 181 -7.31 0.12 -13.44
C ALA A 181 -8.31 -0.44 -14.47
N LEU A 182 -9.62 -0.26 -14.26
CA LEU A 182 -10.62 -0.60 -15.27
C LEU A 182 -10.40 0.21 -16.56
N GLU A 183 -10.18 1.52 -16.45
CA GLU A 183 -9.91 2.40 -17.58
C GLU A 183 -8.62 2.01 -18.32
N ALA A 184 -7.55 1.66 -17.60
CA ALA A 184 -6.30 1.16 -18.20
C ALA A 184 -6.48 -0.15 -18.98
N LEU A 185 -7.51 -0.94 -18.65
CA LEU A 185 -7.91 -2.15 -19.38
C LEU A 185 -8.92 -1.86 -20.51
N GLY A 186 -9.25 -0.59 -20.77
CA GLY A 186 -10.25 -0.20 -21.76
C GLY A 186 -11.69 -0.51 -21.34
N ILE A 187 -11.92 -0.74 -20.05
CA ILE A 187 -13.25 -1.05 -19.52
C ILE A 187 -13.93 0.25 -19.12
N GLU A 188 -14.98 0.62 -19.84
CA GLU A 188 -15.82 1.74 -19.47
C GLU A 188 -16.57 1.43 -18.15
N SER A 189 -16.71 2.43 -17.28
CA SER A 189 -17.46 2.34 -16.03
C SER A 189 -18.33 3.59 -15.85
N GLY A 190 -19.21 3.83 -16.83
CA GLY A 190 -20.09 5.00 -16.89
C GLY A 190 -21.49 4.79 -16.31
N PRO A 191 -22.32 5.86 -16.27
CA PRO A 191 -23.59 5.88 -15.53
C PRO A 191 -24.59 4.77 -15.89
N GLY A 192 -25.43 4.40 -14.93
CA GLY A 192 -26.55 3.46 -15.11
C GLY A 192 -26.16 1.97 -15.12
N ARG A 193 -24.87 1.64 -15.18
CA ARG A 193 -24.39 0.26 -15.01
C ARG A 193 -24.36 -0.13 -13.53
N THR A 194 -24.53 -1.42 -13.26
CA THR A 194 -24.56 -1.96 -11.88
C THR A 194 -23.22 -2.58 -11.48
N LEU A 195 -22.59 -2.03 -10.43
CA LEU A 195 -21.41 -2.58 -9.77
C LEU A 195 -21.83 -3.33 -8.50
N VAL A 196 -21.34 -4.56 -8.33
CA VAL A 196 -21.46 -5.29 -7.06
C VAL A 196 -20.15 -5.13 -6.28
N VAL A 197 -20.23 -4.60 -5.06
CA VAL A 197 -19.07 -4.44 -4.16
C VAL A 197 -19.23 -5.38 -2.98
N ILE A 198 -18.35 -6.37 -2.88
CA ILE A 198 -18.40 -7.45 -1.89
C ILE A 198 -17.37 -7.16 -0.80
N GLY A 199 -17.83 -6.76 0.37
CA GLY A 199 -17.05 -6.23 1.49
C GLY A 199 -17.19 -4.71 1.56
N TYR A 200 -17.70 -4.21 2.69
CA TYR A 200 -17.95 -2.79 2.93
C TYR A 200 -17.13 -2.28 4.13
N GLY A 201 -15.83 -2.60 4.10
CA GLY A 201 -14.79 -2.04 4.98
C GLY A 201 -14.16 -0.77 4.40
N LYS A 202 -12.93 -0.42 4.82
CA LYS A 202 -12.19 0.77 4.33
C LYS A 202 -12.12 0.82 2.79
N VAL A 203 -11.63 -0.26 2.17
CA VAL A 203 -11.50 -0.38 0.71
C VAL A 203 -12.85 -0.33 0.00
N GLY A 204 -13.80 -1.15 0.45
CA GLY A 204 -15.15 -1.20 -0.13
C GLY A 204 -15.87 0.15 -0.10
N ARG A 205 -15.81 0.88 1.03
CA ARG A 205 -16.37 2.24 1.15
C ARG A 205 -15.80 3.20 0.11
N GLY A 206 -14.51 3.11 -0.16
CA GLY A 206 -13.85 3.91 -1.20
C GLY A 206 -14.36 3.60 -2.60
N ILE A 207 -14.46 2.31 -2.94
CA ILE A 207 -15.00 1.87 -4.23
C ILE A 207 -16.44 2.37 -4.39
N VAL A 208 -17.28 2.23 -3.36
CA VAL A 208 -18.67 2.71 -3.38
C VAL A 208 -18.74 4.23 -3.56
N LEU A 209 -17.92 5.02 -2.85
CA LEU A 209 -17.84 6.47 -3.03
C LEU A 209 -17.58 6.85 -4.49
N HIS A 210 -16.52 6.29 -5.08
CA HIS A 210 -16.15 6.60 -6.47
C HIS A 210 -17.18 6.08 -7.48
N ALA A 211 -17.79 4.93 -7.22
CA ALA A 211 -18.85 4.38 -8.05
C ALA A 211 -20.07 5.33 -8.13
N LEU A 212 -20.49 5.84 -6.97
CA LEU A 212 -21.64 6.73 -6.86
C LEU A 212 -21.37 8.09 -7.53
N ARG A 213 -20.17 8.65 -7.36
CA ARG A 213 -19.75 9.89 -8.06
C ARG A 213 -19.70 9.73 -9.58
N ARG A 214 -19.52 8.50 -10.08
CA ARG A 214 -19.59 8.15 -11.50
C ARG A 214 -21.01 7.85 -12.01
N GLY A 215 -22.02 7.92 -11.14
CA GLY A 215 -23.42 7.65 -11.49
C GLY A 215 -23.75 6.16 -11.68
N LEU A 216 -22.95 5.26 -11.09
CA LEU A 216 -23.24 3.82 -11.11
C LEU A 216 -24.34 3.46 -10.11
N ASN A 217 -25.10 2.41 -10.44
CA ASN A 217 -25.91 1.70 -9.47
C ASN A 217 -24.99 0.77 -8.67
N VAL A 218 -25.12 0.75 -7.35
CA VAL A 218 -24.24 -0.03 -6.48
C VAL A 218 -25.05 -1.06 -5.69
N ILE A 219 -24.62 -2.31 -5.72
CA ILE A 219 -25.10 -3.34 -4.80
C ILE A 219 -23.95 -3.67 -3.87
N VAL A 220 -24.09 -3.35 -2.59
CA VAL A 220 -23.13 -3.68 -1.55
C VAL A 220 -23.50 -5.03 -0.95
N ALA A 221 -22.52 -5.93 -0.88
CA ALA A 221 -22.65 -7.20 -0.18
C ALA A 221 -21.71 -7.27 1.00
N ASP A 222 -22.22 -7.45 2.22
CA ASP A 222 -21.40 -7.62 3.42
C ASP A 222 -22.12 -8.58 4.39
N VAL A 223 -21.42 -9.06 5.42
CA VAL A 223 -22.01 -9.93 6.46
C VAL A 223 -23.06 -9.18 7.29
N GLU A 224 -22.82 -7.90 7.50
CA GLU A 224 -23.66 -6.98 8.28
C GLU A 224 -23.97 -5.74 7.45
N GLU A 225 -25.24 -5.33 7.49
CA GLU A 225 -25.68 -4.10 6.84
C GLU A 225 -25.18 -2.89 7.64
N LYS A 226 -24.53 -1.97 6.93
CA LYS A 226 -24.05 -0.69 7.48
C LYS A 226 -24.73 0.45 6.72
N PRO A 227 -24.82 1.66 7.30
CA PRO A 227 -25.39 2.80 6.60
C PRO A 227 -24.76 3.04 5.23
N LEU A 228 -25.61 3.06 4.20
CA LEU A 228 -25.22 3.38 2.83
C LEU A 228 -25.39 4.89 2.58
N PRO A 229 -24.47 5.53 1.83
CA PRO A 229 -24.41 6.98 1.72
C PRO A 229 -25.51 7.58 0.84
N LEU A 230 -26.10 6.82 -0.10
CA LEU A 230 -27.02 7.32 -1.13
C LEU A 230 -28.08 6.28 -1.53
N SER A 231 -29.20 6.76 -2.10
CA SER A 231 -30.34 5.93 -2.54
C SER A 231 -30.05 5.01 -3.74
N SER A 232 -29.00 5.29 -4.51
CA SER A 232 -28.54 4.44 -5.62
C SER A 232 -27.64 3.28 -5.18
N ALA A 233 -27.44 3.13 -3.87
CA ALA A 233 -26.81 1.96 -3.27
C ALA A 233 -27.89 1.08 -2.60
N SER A 234 -27.82 -0.22 -2.85
CA SER A 234 -28.66 -1.23 -2.20
C SER A 234 -27.79 -2.27 -1.50
N PHE A 235 -28.37 -3.02 -0.58
CA PHE A 235 -27.66 -4.01 0.22
C PHE A 235 -28.14 -5.44 -0.07
N VAL A 236 -27.21 -6.38 -0.14
CA VAL A 236 -27.46 -7.82 -0.15
C VAL A 236 -26.63 -8.45 0.96
N ARG A 237 -27.21 -9.38 1.73
CA ARG A 237 -26.43 -10.10 2.74
C ARG A 237 -25.49 -11.07 2.04
N ALA A 238 -24.18 -10.98 2.34
CA ALA A 238 -23.18 -11.83 1.69
C ALA A 238 -23.37 -13.33 1.97
N THR A 239 -24.05 -13.70 3.06
CA THR A 239 -24.39 -15.10 3.38
C THR A 239 -25.58 -15.64 2.58
N ASP A 240 -26.32 -14.78 1.88
CA ASP A 240 -27.37 -15.19 0.95
C ASP A 240 -26.73 -15.44 -0.42
N GLY A 241 -26.22 -16.66 -0.60
CA GLY A 241 -25.48 -17.05 -1.80
C GLY A 241 -26.33 -16.97 -3.08
N GLU A 242 -27.63 -17.24 -3.00
CA GLU A 242 -28.54 -17.16 -4.15
C GLU A 242 -28.73 -15.70 -4.57
N ALA A 243 -29.07 -14.81 -3.63
CA ALA A 243 -29.24 -13.39 -3.92
C ALA A 243 -27.94 -12.75 -4.41
N LEU A 244 -26.80 -13.07 -3.79
CA LEU A 244 -25.50 -12.56 -4.20
C LEU A 244 -25.11 -13.07 -5.60
N THR A 245 -25.28 -14.37 -5.87
CA THR A 245 -25.02 -14.94 -7.19
C THR A 245 -25.88 -14.27 -8.26
N ASN A 246 -27.16 -14.04 -7.97
CA ASN A 246 -28.07 -13.37 -8.88
C ASN A 246 -27.66 -11.91 -9.14
N ALA A 247 -27.24 -11.17 -8.11
CA ALA A 247 -26.73 -9.82 -8.24
C ALA A 247 -25.47 -9.77 -9.12
N VAL A 248 -24.50 -10.65 -8.85
CA VAL A 248 -23.25 -10.74 -9.63
C VAL A 248 -23.54 -11.09 -11.09
N ARG A 249 -24.45 -12.02 -11.37
CA ARG A 249 -24.81 -12.45 -12.73
C ARG A 249 -25.26 -11.31 -13.64
N HIS A 250 -25.97 -10.32 -13.08
CA HIS A 250 -26.56 -9.20 -13.84
C HIS A 250 -25.75 -7.91 -13.73
N ALA A 251 -24.66 -7.91 -12.96
CA ALA A 251 -23.77 -6.78 -12.82
C ALA A 251 -22.87 -6.63 -14.05
N PHE A 252 -22.37 -5.42 -14.27
CA PHE A 252 -21.30 -5.24 -15.25
C PHE A 252 -19.94 -5.69 -14.69
N CYS A 253 -19.74 -5.49 -13.40
CA CYS A 253 -18.56 -5.87 -12.66
C CYS A 253 -18.95 -6.23 -11.23
N ALA A 254 -18.25 -7.20 -10.66
CA ALA A 254 -18.26 -7.51 -9.25
C ALA A 254 -16.83 -7.45 -8.71
N VAL A 255 -16.65 -6.78 -7.57
CA VAL A 255 -15.34 -6.56 -6.96
C VAL A 255 -15.34 -6.98 -5.49
N THR A 256 -14.34 -7.76 -5.08
CA THR A 256 -14.13 -8.20 -3.69
C THR A 256 -13.18 -7.28 -2.93
N ALA A 257 -13.51 -6.96 -1.67
CA ALA A 257 -12.79 -6.08 -0.75
C ALA A 257 -13.07 -6.46 0.72
N THR A 258 -13.13 -7.75 1.02
CA THR A 258 -13.52 -8.34 2.32
C THR A 258 -12.35 -8.46 3.31
N GLY A 259 -11.11 -8.47 2.81
CA GLY A 259 -9.91 -8.76 3.58
C GLY A 259 -9.74 -10.24 3.96
N ARG A 260 -10.54 -11.15 3.37
CA ARG A 260 -10.58 -12.56 3.75
C ARG A 260 -10.27 -13.46 2.54
N ARG A 261 -9.20 -14.25 2.67
CA ARG A 261 -8.86 -15.29 1.69
C ARG A 261 -10.05 -16.22 1.48
N HIS A 262 -10.42 -16.42 0.22
CA HIS A 262 -11.50 -17.28 -0.26
C HIS A 262 -12.88 -16.98 0.36
N ALA A 263 -13.18 -15.71 0.67
CA ALA A 263 -14.44 -15.28 1.26
C ALA A 263 -15.69 -15.78 0.53
N LEU A 264 -15.61 -15.98 -0.79
CA LEU A 264 -16.75 -16.42 -1.62
C LEU A 264 -16.79 -17.92 -1.91
N SER A 265 -15.81 -18.70 -1.45
CA SER A 265 -15.81 -20.14 -1.69
C SER A 265 -17.01 -20.81 -0.99
N GLY A 266 -17.75 -21.62 -1.73
CA GLY A 266 -19.01 -22.22 -1.27
C GLY A 266 -20.18 -21.24 -1.08
N VAL A 267 -20.00 -19.94 -1.35
CA VAL A 267 -21.04 -18.91 -1.26
C VAL A 267 -21.58 -18.57 -2.65
N ILE A 268 -20.70 -18.35 -3.62
CA ILE A 268 -21.08 -17.99 -4.99
C ILE A 268 -21.09 -19.21 -5.90
N ASP A 269 -22.09 -19.32 -6.77
CA ASP A 269 -22.11 -20.37 -7.80
C ASP A 269 -21.01 -20.12 -8.84
N PRO A 270 -20.01 -21.00 -8.98
CA PRO A 270 -18.93 -20.83 -9.95
C PRO A 270 -19.42 -20.76 -11.40
N ALA A 271 -20.63 -21.27 -11.70
CA ALA A 271 -21.23 -21.19 -13.02
C ALA A 271 -21.45 -19.74 -13.49
N VAL A 272 -21.55 -18.77 -12.57
CA VAL A 272 -21.68 -17.34 -12.89
C VAL A 272 -20.56 -16.86 -13.84
N THR A 273 -19.37 -17.45 -13.73
CA THR A 273 -18.20 -17.11 -14.56
C THR A 273 -18.31 -17.56 -16.02
N ARG A 274 -19.18 -18.56 -16.28
CA ARG A 274 -19.41 -19.17 -17.61
C ARG A 274 -20.68 -18.66 -18.26
N SER A 275 -21.69 -18.32 -17.46
CA SER A 275 -23.03 -17.99 -17.94
C SER A 275 -23.29 -16.48 -18.04
N SER A 276 -22.33 -15.62 -17.69
CA SER A 276 -22.50 -14.16 -17.71
C SER A 276 -21.29 -13.42 -18.25
N GLY A 277 -21.53 -12.21 -18.76
CA GLY A 277 -20.49 -11.27 -19.20
C GLY A 277 -19.88 -10.45 -18.06
N VAL A 278 -20.13 -10.81 -16.79
CA VAL A 278 -19.64 -10.07 -15.63
C VAL A 278 -18.11 -10.07 -15.60
N LEU A 279 -17.55 -8.90 -15.25
CA LEU A 279 -16.14 -8.76 -14.92
C LEU A 279 -15.94 -9.03 -13.43
N LEU A 280 -14.94 -9.84 -13.09
CA LEU A 280 -14.65 -10.19 -11.71
C LEU A 280 -13.31 -9.59 -11.31
N ALA A 281 -13.33 -8.73 -10.30
CA ALA A 281 -12.14 -8.04 -9.79
C ALA A 281 -11.92 -8.38 -8.31
N ASN A 282 -10.68 -8.25 -7.87
CA ASN A 282 -10.32 -8.32 -6.47
C ASN A 282 -9.52 -7.06 -6.10
N MET A 283 -9.77 -6.53 -4.91
CA MET A 283 -9.04 -5.41 -4.30
C MET A 283 -8.49 -5.75 -2.91
N GLY A 284 -8.77 -6.96 -2.40
CA GLY A 284 -8.13 -7.49 -1.20
C GLY A 284 -6.77 -8.10 -1.49
N VAL A 285 -5.89 -8.12 -0.48
CA VAL A 285 -4.50 -8.63 -0.60
C VAL A 285 -4.48 -10.08 -1.09
N GLU A 286 -5.38 -10.89 -0.54
CA GLU A 286 -5.52 -12.31 -0.86
C GLU A 286 -6.54 -12.53 -1.98
N ASP A 287 -6.51 -13.70 -2.61
CA ASP A 287 -7.62 -14.12 -3.47
C ASP A 287 -8.87 -14.35 -2.64
N GLU A 288 -9.88 -13.51 -2.80
CA GLU A 288 -11.14 -13.57 -2.05
C GLU A 288 -12.25 -14.34 -2.79
N TRP A 289 -12.09 -14.56 -4.09
CA TRP A 289 -13.06 -15.32 -4.91
C TRP A 289 -12.99 -16.81 -4.62
N GLY A 290 -11.79 -17.32 -4.39
CA GLY A 290 -11.56 -18.73 -4.07
C GLY A 290 -11.14 -19.58 -5.26
N PRO A 291 -10.71 -20.83 -4.98
CA PRO A 291 -10.11 -21.72 -5.98
C PRO A 291 -11.10 -22.24 -7.03
N GLU A 292 -12.41 -22.15 -6.75
CA GLU A 292 -13.49 -22.61 -7.63
C GLU A 292 -13.65 -21.70 -8.87
N ILE A 293 -13.18 -20.46 -8.78
CA ILE A 293 -13.23 -19.47 -9.85
C ILE A 293 -11.92 -19.51 -10.67
N PRO A 294 -11.97 -19.84 -11.98
CA PRO A 294 -10.78 -19.89 -12.81
C PRO A 294 -10.03 -18.55 -12.85
N LYS A 295 -8.70 -18.58 -12.67
CA LYS A 295 -7.88 -17.36 -12.60
C LYS A 295 -7.93 -16.49 -13.85
N ASN A 296 -8.11 -17.10 -15.03
CA ASN A 296 -8.30 -16.37 -16.28
C ASN A 296 -9.65 -15.64 -16.41
N ARG A 297 -10.60 -15.90 -15.50
CA ARG A 297 -11.87 -15.15 -15.41
C ARG A 297 -11.79 -13.97 -14.45
N LEU A 298 -10.75 -13.91 -13.62
CA LEU A 298 -10.49 -12.82 -12.69
C LEU A 298 -9.56 -11.80 -13.34
N LEU A 299 -9.93 -10.53 -13.28
CA LEU A 299 -9.02 -9.44 -13.63
C LEU A 299 -7.77 -9.53 -12.73
N ASN A 300 -6.60 -9.28 -13.33
CA ASN A 300 -5.29 -9.47 -12.70
C ASN A 300 -5.08 -10.86 -12.04
N GLY A 301 -5.78 -11.90 -12.50
CA GLY A 301 -5.67 -13.24 -11.95
C GLY A 301 -6.14 -13.37 -10.50
N GLY A 302 -7.02 -12.47 -10.04
CA GLY A 302 -7.51 -12.46 -8.66
C GLY A 302 -6.57 -11.80 -7.65
N ARG A 303 -5.47 -11.19 -8.10
CA ARG A 303 -4.66 -10.27 -7.30
C ARG A 303 -5.33 -8.89 -7.26
N PRO A 304 -4.97 -7.99 -6.31
CA PRO A 304 -5.49 -6.63 -6.30
C PRO A 304 -5.35 -5.96 -7.65
N LEU A 305 -6.46 -5.44 -8.18
CA LEU A 305 -6.53 -4.98 -9.56
C LEU A 305 -5.65 -3.75 -9.81
N ASN A 306 -5.55 -2.84 -8.83
CA ASN A 306 -4.76 -1.62 -8.95
C ASN A 306 -3.24 -1.86 -9.12
N PHE A 307 -2.71 -3.05 -8.78
CA PHE A 307 -1.30 -3.37 -8.99
C PHE A 307 -0.91 -3.60 -10.46
N ILE A 308 -1.83 -3.47 -11.41
CA ILE A 308 -1.49 -3.38 -12.84
C ILE A 308 -1.02 -1.98 -13.26
N LEU A 309 -1.25 -0.98 -12.41
CA LEU A 309 -0.97 0.41 -12.69
C LEU A 309 0.50 0.74 -12.36
N PRO A 310 1.15 1.65 -13.11
CA PRO A 310 2.49 2.14 -12.77
C PRO A 310 2.56 2.72 -11.35
N ASP A 311 1.51 3.48 -10.98
CA ASP A 311 1.25 3.91 -9.62
C ASP A 311 -0.02 3.21 -9.12
N PRO A 312 0.08 2.16 -8.29
CA PRO A 312 -1.09 1.46 -7.76
C PRO A 312 -1.97 2.35 -6.89
N THR A 313 -1.38 3.38 -6.29
CA THR A 313 -2.06 4.45 -5.58
C THR A 313 -1.38 5.76 -5.98
N GLN A 314 -2.14 6.75 -6.43
CA GLN A 314 -1.56 8.03 -6.86
C GLN A 314 -0.89 8.74 -5.68
N MET A 315 0.09 9.58 -6.02
CA MET A 315 0.93 10.31 -5.06
C MET A 315 0.10 11.05 -3.99
N CYS A 316 -0.95 11.75 -4.39
CA CYS A 316 -1.84 12.51 -3.49
C CYS A 316 -2.52 11.67 -2.41
N TYR A 317 -2.71 10.36 -2.62
CA TYR A 317 -3.30 9.49 -1.62
C TYR A 317 -2.25 8.76 -0.77
N ILE A 318 -1.08 8.44 -1.35
CA ILE A 318 -0.03 7.65 -0.69
C ILE A 318 0.98 8.50 0.10
N ASP A 319 1.11 9.79 -0.22
CA ASP A 319 1.98 10.74 0.50
C ASP A 319 1.73 10.73 2.02
N PRO A 320 0.50 10.95 2.52
CA PRO A 320 0.25 11.01 3.96
C PRO A 320 0.62 9.74 4.74
N PRO A 321 0.21 8.51 4.33
CA PRO A 321 0.61 7.31 5.06
C PRO A 321 2.10 6.99 4.96
N LEU A 322 2.79 7.31 3.85
CA LEU A 322 4.25 7.14 3.76
C LEU A 322 4.98 8.11 4.68
N ALA A 323 4.52 9.37 4.75
CA ALA A 323 5.02 10.35 5.69
C ALA A 323 4.77 9.91 7.14
N LEU A 324 3.62 9.29 7.44
CA LEU A 324 3.27 8.87 8.80
C LEU A 324 4.11 7.65 9.22
N HIS A 325 4.42 6.78 8.25
CA HIS A 325 5.37 5.70 8.39
C HIS A 325 6.76 6.27 8.73
N ASN A 326 7.23 7.32 8.03
CA ASN A 326 8.48 8.00 8.38
C ASN A 326 8.45 8.62 9.78
N LEU A 327 7.38 9.33 10.14
CA LEU A 327 7.26 9.97 11.44
C LEU A 327 7.35 8.95 12.59
N GLY A 328 6.75 7.77 12.41
CA GLY A 328 6.89 6.66 13.35
C GLY A 328 8.37 6.31 13.62
N SER A 329 9.23 6.33 12.61
CA SER A 329 10.67 6.06 12.82
C SER A 329 11.36 7.12 13.68
N VAL A 330 11.00 8.39 13.51
CA VAL A 330 11.52 9.50 14.32
C VAL A 330 11.06 9.37 15.77
N GLU A 331 9.78 9.05 16.00
CA GLU A 331 9.23 8.88 17.35
C GLU A 331 9.87 7.70 18.09
N LEU A 332 10.08 6.58 17.39
CA LEU A 332 10.72 5.40 17.97
C LEU A 332 12.20 5.65 18.26
N ALA A 333 12.94 6.23 17.31
CA ALA A 333 14.37 6.54 17.49
C ALA A 333 14.61 7.50 18.67
N ALA A 334 13.66 8.42 18.93
CA ALA A 334 13.73 9.32 20.06
C ALA A 334 13.44 8.67 21.43
N GLY A 335 13.07 7.39 21.48
CA GLY A 335 12.85 6.64 22.73
C GLY A 335 11.61 7.09 23.51
N ARG A 336 10.63 7.72 22.85
CA ARG A 336 9.42 8.26 23.50
C ARG A 336 8.29 7.24 23.64
N ALA A 337 8.42 6.04 23.06
CA ALA A 337 7.33 5.08 22.96
C ALA A 337 7.42 3.95 24.01
N MET A 338 6.26 3.55 24.53
CA MET A 338 6.13 2.41 25.43
C MET A 338 5.98 1.10 24.64
N PRO A 339 6.36 -0.05 25.23
CA PRO A 339 6.09 -1.36 24.65
C PRO A 339 4.61 -1.58 24.28
N GLY A 340 4.39 -2.27 23.16
CA GLY A 340 3.05 -2.60 22.67
C GLY A 340 2.73 -1.97 21.32
N ILE A 341 1.58 -2.34 20.77
CA ILE A 341 1.06 -1.79 19.50
C ILE A 341 0.22 -0.56 19.82
N PHE A 342 0.56 0.58 19.22
CA PHE A 342 -0.16 1.83 19.45
C PHE A 342 -0.39 2.61 18.14
N PRO A 343 -1.49 3.37 18.05
CA PRO A 343 -1.78 4.19 16.88
C PRO A 343 -0.94 5.48 16.87
N PRO A 344 -0.83 6.15 15.71
CA PRO A 344 -0.38 7.53 15.63
C PRO A 344 -1.19 8.45 16.57
N PRO A 345 -0.56 9.41 17.26
CA PRO A 345 -1.27 10.40 18.05
C PRO A 345 -2.18 11.28 17.18
N PRO A 346 -3.43 11.57 17.59
CA PRO A 346 -4.38 12.35 16.80
C PRO A 346 -3.88 13.74 16.39
N GLU A 347 -3.09 14.39 17.23
CA GLU A 347 -2.50 15.72 16.97
C GLU A 347 -1.51 15.71 15.81
N MET A 348 -0.74 14.62 15.66
CA MET A 348 0.19 14.46 14.54
C MET A 348 -0.57 14.22 13.25
N GLU A 349 -1.64 13.43 13.32
CA GLU A 349 -2.52 13.20 12.16
C GLU A 349 -3.25 14.48 11.74
N GLU A 350 -3.65 15.34 12.69
CA GLU A 350 -4.28 16.63 12.35
C GLU A 350 -3.29 17.61 11.72
N ALA A 351 -2.03 17.62 12.15
CA ALA A 351 -0.99 18.41 11.49
C ALA A 351 -0.82 18.02 10.02
N PHE A 352 -0.87 16.71 9.72
CA PHE A 352 -0.82 16.22 8.34
C PHE A 352 -2.05 16.62 7.54
N LEU A 353 -3.27 16.46 8.11
CA LEU A 353 -4.49 16.92 7.44
C LEU A 353 -4.49 18.42 7.16
N SER A 354 -3.96 19.23 8.08
CA SER A 354 -3.80 20.68 7.88
C SER A 354 -2.87 21.01 6.71
N LEU A 355 -1.75 20.30 6.58
CA LEU A 355 -0.84 20.43 5.42
C LEU A 355 -1.53 20.03 4.12
N ILE A 356 -2.25 18.90 4.10
CA ILE A 356 -2.97 18.43 2.92
C ILE A 356 -4.07 19.44 2.52
N ARG A 357 -4.83 19.99 3.48
CA ARG A 357 -5.87 20.99 3.19
C ARG A 357 -5.29 22.31 2.66
N SER A 358 -4.11 22.72 3.12
CA SER A 358 -3.52 24.02 2.78
C SER A 358 -2.63 24.00 1.54
N ARG A 359 -1.97 22.87 1.25
CA ARG A 359 -0.98 22.74 0.17
C ARG A 359 -1.24 21.57 -0.77
N GLY A 360 -2.18 20.69 -0.43
CA GLY A 360 -2.44 19.45 -1.16
C GLY A 360 -3.44 19.60 -2.30
N SER A 361 -3.45 18.63 -3.20
CA SER A 361 -4.37 18.56 -4.34
C SER A 361 -5.65 17.76 -4.04
N LEU A 362 -5.79 17.17 -2.85
CA LEU A 362 -6.99 16.42 -2.47
C LEU A 362 -8.15 17.39 -2.18
N PRO A 363 -9.30 17.24 -2.86
CA PRO A 363 -10.52 17.98 -2.56
C PRO A 363 -10.93 17.88 -1.08
N PRO A 364 -11.28 18.99 -0.42
CA PRO A 364 -11.70 18.98 0.98
C PRO A 364 -12.88 18.05 1.27
N ASP A 365 -13.87 17.96 0.36
CA ASP A 365 -15.04 17.10 0.50
C ASP A 365 -14.69 15.61 0.57
N MET A 366 -13.56 15.20 -0.02
CA MET A 366 -13.08 13.82 0.09
C MET A 366 -12.42 13.55 1.46
N LEU A 367 -11.76 14.55 2.05
CA LEU A 367 -11.16 14.42 3.39
C LEU A 367 -12.24 14.35 4.48
N ASP A 368 -13.38 14.99 4.27
CA ASP A 368 -14.52 14.89 5.18
C ASP A 368 -15.13 13.47 5.18
N TRP A 369 -14.96 12.70 4.09
CA TRP A 369 -15.49 11.34 3.96
C TRP A 369 -14.77 10.30 4.83
N ILE A 370 -13.54 10.59 5.22
CA ILE A 370 -12.70 9.73 6.05
C ILE A 370 -12.64 10.17 7.52
N SER A 371 -13.28 11.31 7.83
CA SER A 371 -13.33 11.91 9.17
C SER A 371 -14.35 11.23 10.08
#